data_AF-A0A2V7E3V3-F1
#
_entry.id   AF-A0A2V7E3V3-F1
#
_cell.length_a   1.000
_cell.length_b   1.000
_cell.length_c   1.000
_cell.angle_alpha   90.00
_cell.angle_beta   90.00
_cell.angle_gamma   90.00
#
_symmetry.space_group_name_H-M   'P 1'
#
loop_
_entity.id
_entity.type
_entity.pdbx_description
1 polymer ?
#
loop_
_entity_poly.entity_id
_entity_poly.type
_entity_poly.pdbx_seq_one_letter_code
_entity_poly.pdbx_strand_id
1 'polypeptide(L)'
;MMLRAPWKKRALPADELANHVFSTYTSIRYGIAAIAVAFPLWLFLGGYLQGMDLQPSMSAYYWATVGTEYPMRIWFVGILFVVAAFLYLYKGFTPFENYALNVAGVCAFGVAVVPMCQNQCPTFTTHGTLAILLFLCIAYVSVARATDTLVLVADETLQARYRRTYRILGGVMVASPLTAFVTTTVLTGSTTRYVFFIETAGIYAFAAYWGLKSRELKRTNAELHAVRGTLHVTDRGLRLAGSANATADPGPSSGRPGRPSGTTRA
;
A
#
# COMPACT_ATOMS: atom_id res chain seq x y z
N MET A 1 -38.18 -34.51 -3.93
CA MET A 1 -38.42 -33.37 -4.83
C MET A 1 -37.13 -32.56 -4.90
N MET A 2 -36.29 -32.78 -5.93
CA MET A 2 -35.00 -32.08 -6.09
C MET A 2 -35.25 -30.72 -6.76
N LEU A 3 -35.03 -29.64 -6.02
CA LEU A 3 -35.01 -28.28 -6.56
C LEU A 3 -33.80 -28.14 -7.50
N ARG A 4 -34.01 -28.25 -8.81
CA ARG A 4 -33.02 -27.85 -9.81
C ARG A 4 -32.88 -26.34 -9.76
N ALA A 5 -31.73 -25.87 -9.31
CA ALA A 5 -31.46 -24.44 -9.26
C ALA A 5 -31.40 -23.85 -10.70
N PRO A 6 -32.04 -22.69 -10.97
CA PRO A 6 -32.28 -22.18 -12.31
C PRO A 6 -31.08 -21.41 -12.88
N TRP A 7 -29.87 -21.96 -12.76
CA TRP A 7 -28.69 -21.31 -13.33
C TRP A 7 -28.57 -21.73 -14.79
N LYS A 8 -28.90 -20.80 -15.70
CA LYS A 8 -28.69 -20.97 -17.14
C LYS A 8 -27.17 -21.07 -17.36
N LYS A 9 -26.67 -22.23 -17.80
CA LYS A 9 -25.26 -22.38 -18.18
C LYS A 9 -24.95 -21.37 -19.28
N ARG A 10 -24.17 -20.33 -18.96
CA ARG A 10 -23.70 -19.31 -19.89
C ARG A 10 -22.18 -19.27 -19.82
N ALA A 11 -21.53 -19.30 -20.98
CA ALA A 11 -20.10 -19.03 -21.05
C ALA A 11 -19.85 -17.56 -20.67
N LEU A 12 -18.98 -17.34 -19.68
CA LEU A 12 -18.55 -16.00 -19.32
C LEU A 12 -17.54 -15.51 -20.38
N PRO A 13 -17.80 -14.38 -21.04
CA PRO A 13 -16.82 -13.74 -21.90
C PRO A 13 -15.51 -13.45 -21.13
N ALA A 14 -14.36 -13.59 -21.78
CA ALA A 14 -13.06 -13.41 -21.15
C ALA A 14 -12.87 -11.98 -20.58
N ASP A 15 -13.47 -10.99 -21.21
CA ASP A 15 -13.52 -9.59 -20.78
C ASP A 15 -14.40 -9.38 -19.53
N GLU A 16 -15.52 -10.08 -19.41
CA GLU A 16 -16.39 -10.02 -18.22
C GLU A 16 -15.67 -10.56 -16.97
N LEU A 17 -14.97 -11.70 -17.12
CA LEU A 17 -14.19 -12.30 -16.03
C LEU A 17 -13.00 -11.40 -15.63
N ALA A 18 -12.28 -10.85 -16.60
CA ALA A 18 -11.17 -9.93 -16.33
C ALA A 18 -11.67 -8.68 -15.57
N ASN A 19 -12.79 -8.09 -16.00
CA ASN A 19 -13.41 -6.95 -15.31
C ASN A 19 -13.81 -7.28 -13.87
N HIS A 20 -14.29 -8.49 -13.60
CA HIS A 20 -14.62 -8.92 -12.24
C HIS A 20 -13.37 -8.99 -11.35
N VAL A 21 -12.28 -9.58 -11.86
CA VAL A 21 -10.98 -9.67 -11.15
C VAL A 21 -10.43 -8.27 -10.84
N PHE A 22 -10.50 -7.33 -11.78
CA PHE A 22 -10.06 -5.94 -11.57
C PHE A 22 -10.93 -5.19 -10.57
N SER A 23 -12.25 -5.41 -10.60
CA SER A 23 -13.17 -4.84 -9.63
C SER A 23 -12.81 -5.29 -8.22
N THR A 24 -12.50 -6.58 -8.01
CA THR A 24 -12.01 -7.09 -6.73
C THR A 24 -10.71 -6.38 -6.31
N TYR A 25 -9.77 -6.23 -7.24
CA TYR A 25 -8.48 -5.57 -6.97
C TYR A 25 -8.61 -4.11 -6.56
N THR A 26 -9.49 -3.40 -7.24
CA THR A 26 -9.84 -2.01 -6.93
C THR A 26 -10.61 -1.91 -5.62
N SER A 27 -11.47 -2.88 -5.32
CA SER A 27 -12.23 -2.95 -4.05
C SER A 27 -11.32 -3.14 -2.85
N ILE A 28 -10.25 -3.94 -2.96
CA ILE A 28 -9.24 -4.08 -1.88
C ILE A 28 -8.66 -2.73 -1.52
N ARG A 29 -8.24 -1.93 -2.50
CA ARG A 29 -7.60 -0.63 -2.26
C ARG A 29 -8.54 0.41 -1.66
N TYR A 30 -9.76 0.51 -2.18
CA TYR A 30 -10.77 1.37 -1.57
C TYR A 30 -11.19 0.88 -0.17
N GLY A 31 -11.20 -0.44 0.05
CA GLY A 31 -11.40 -1.05 1.36
C GLY A 31 -10.33 -0.62 2.36
N ILE A 32 -9.04 -0.69 1.98
CA ILE A 32 -7.93 -0.19 2.80
C ILE A 32 -8.13 1.29 3.14
N ALA A 33 -8.43 2.13 2.14
CA ALA A 33 -8.66 3.56 2.34
C ALA A 33 -9.83 3.82 3.29
N ALA A 34 -10.97 3.15 3.10
CA ALA A 34 -12.15 3.33 3.94
C ALA A 34 -11.91 2.91 5.39
N ILE A 35 -11.28 1.75 5.60
CA ILE A 35 -10.94 1.26 6.94
C ILE A 35 -9.94 2.20 7.62
N ALA A 36 -8.93 2.68 6.89
CA ALA A 36 -7.97 3.63 7.45
C ALA A 36 -8.61 4.97 7.86
N VAL A 37 -9.57 5.49 7.10
CA VAL A 37 -10.36 6.67 7.52
C VAL A 37 -11.19 6.36 8.76
N ALA A 38 -11.88 5.22 8.77
CA ALA A 38 -12.76 4.82 9.86
C ALA A 38 -11.97 4.54 11.15
N PHE A 39 -10.72 4.10 11.07
CA PHE A 39 -9.97 3.59 12.21
C PHE A 39 -9.80 4.62 13.35
N PRO A 40 -9.22 5.81 13.16
CA PRO A 40 -9.16 6.82 14.23
C PRO A 40 -10.54 7.30 14.69
N LEU A 41 -11.48 7.48 13.76
CA LEU A 41 -12.83 7.94 14.08
C LEU A 41 -13.55 6.95 14.98
N TRP A 42 -13.43 5.66 14.69
CA TRP A 42 -14.08 4.60 15.46
C TRP A 42 -13.42 4.39 16.81
N LEU A 43 -12.08 4.48 16.91
CA LEU A 43 -11.41 4.43 18.21
C LEU A 43 -11.92 5.56 19.13
N PHE A 44 -11.97 6.78 18.61
CA PHE A 44 -12.46 7.93 19.37
C PHE A 44 -13.96 7.81 19.71
N LEU A 45 -14.81 7.67 18.68
CA LEU A 45 -16.27 7.65 18.87
C LEU A 45 -16.72 6.42 19.64
N GLY A 46 -16.20 5.24 19.29
CA GLY A 46 -16.50 3.99 20.00
C GLY A 46 -16.04 4.03 21.46
N GLY A 47 -14.86 4.60 21.73
CA GLY A 47 -14.39 4.84 23.09
C GLY A 47 -15.32 5.77 23.87
N TYR A 48 -15.68 6.90 23.27
CA TYR A 48 -16.59 7.87 23.87
C TYR A 48 -17.97 7.28 24.19
N LEU A 49 -18.56 6.50 23.28
CA LEU A 49 -19.85 5.83 23.48
C LEU A 49 -19.83 4.80 24.61
N GLN A 50 -18.66 4.25 24.92
CA GLN A 50 -18.45 3.33 26.04
C GLN A 50 -18.08 4.05 27.34
N GLY A 51 -18.05 5.40 27.35
CA GLY A 51 -17.74 6.21 28.53
C GLY A 51 -16.25 6.43 28.80
N MET A 52 -15.37 6.23 27.80
CA MET A 52 -13.94 6.53 27.91
C MET A 52 -13.60 7.93 27.43
N ASP A 53 -12.65 8.55 28.12
CA ASP A 53 -11.92 9.70 27.62
C ASP A 53 -11.05 9.34 26.40
N LEU A 54 -10.72 10.36 25.60
CA LEU A 54 -9.73 10.23 24.53
C LEU A 54 -8.40 9.70 25.09
N GLN A 55 -7.97 8.57 24.55
CA GLN A 55 -6.71 7.94 24.95
C GLN A 55 -5.49 8.69 24.40
N PRO A 56 -4.33 8.61 25.07
CA PRO A 56 -3.12 9.32 24.66
C PRO A 56 -2.64 9.02 23.23
N SER A 57 -2.80 7.78 22.78
CA SER A 57 -2.43 7.29 21.45
C SER A 57 -3.50 6.34 20.91
N MET A 58 -3.50 6.07 19.62
CA MET A 58 -4.35 5.05 18.99
C MET A 58 -4.08 3.66 19.58
N SER A 59 -2.81 3.33 19.83
CA SER A 59 -2.46 2.05 20.45
C SER A 59 -2.90 1.94 21.91
N ALA A 60 -3.06 3.06 22.64
CA ALA A 60 -3.52 3.05 24.03
C ALA A 60 -4.93 2.46 24.21
N TYR A 61 -5.74 2.45 23.16
CA TYR A 61 -7.02 1.73 23.14
C TYR A 61 -6.89 0.21 23.33
N TYR A 62 -5.69 -0.36 23.19
CA TYR A 62 -5.43 -1.76 23.55
C TYR A 62 -5.69 -2.03 25.05
N TRP A 63 -5.34 -1.07 25.91
CA TRP A 63 -5.47 -1.18 27.37
C TRP A 63 -6.51 -0.21 27.95
N ALA A 64 -7.25 0.52 27.12
CA ALA A 64 -8.31 1.40 27.59
C ALA A 64 -9.42 0.60 28.27
N THR A 65 -9.74 0.97 29.51
CA THR A 65 -10.63 0.23 30.39
C THR A 65 -11.91 1.00 30.71
N VAL A 66 -13.01 0.25 30.78
CA VAL A 66 -14.28 0.69 31.38
C VAL A 66 -14.67 -0.38 32.39
N GLY A 67 -14.65 -0.02 33.68
CA GLY A 67 -14.76 -1.01 34.75
C GLY A 67 -13.61 -2.04 34.68
N THR A 68 -13.94 -3.31 34.42
CA THR A 68 -12.98 -4.42 34.32
C THR A 68 -12.72 -4.89 32.88
N GLU A 69 -13.34 -4.24 31.88
CA GLU A 69 -13.30 -4.68 30.48
C GLU A 69 -12.42 -3.78 29.60
N TYR A 70 -11.99 -4.31 28.45
CA TYR A 70 -11.19 -3.61 27.43
C TYR A 70 -11.97 -3.49 26.11
N PRO A 71 -13.09 -2.75 26.08
CA PRO A 71 -14.07 -2.82 24.99
C PRO A 71 -13.50 -2.41 23.62
N MET A 72 -12.49 -1.52 23.57
CA MET A 72 -11.91 -1.06 22.31
C MET A 72 -10.74 -1.90 21.79
N ARG A 73 -10.23 -2.84 22.60
CA ARG A 73 -9.16 -3.74 22.16
C ARG A 73 -9.58 -4.57 20.95
N ILE A 74 -10.79 -5.13 20.98
CA ILE A 74 -11.30 -5.98 19.89
C ILE A 74 -11.35 -5.21 18.57
N TRP A 75 -11.73 -3.93 18.61
CA TRP A 75 -11.79 -3.06 17.45
C TRP A 75 -10.40 -2.68 16.95
N PHE A 76 -9.50 -2.27 17.84
CA PHE A 76 -8.10 -1.97 17.51
C PHE A 76 -7.42 -3.16 16.81
N VAL A 77 -7.49 -4.34 17.45
CA VAL A 77 -6.90 -5.57 16.93
C VAL A 77 -7.58 -5.99 15.63
N GLY A 78 -8.91 -6.06 15.61
CA GLY A 78 -9.68 -6.51 14.45
C GLY A 78 -9.42 -5.67 13.19
N ILE A 79 -9.37 -4.34 13.34
CA ILE A 79 -9.06 -3.44 12.22
C ILE A 79 -7.65 -3.69 11.68
N LEU A 80 -6.65 -3.84 12.57
CA LEU A 80 -5.27 -4.10 12.15
C LEU A 80 -5.12 -5.47 11.47
N PHE A 81 -5.88 -6.49 11.88
CA PHE A 81 -5.95 -7.77 11.17
C PHE A 81 -6.47 -7.60 9.74
N VAL A 82 -7.53 -6.83 9.54
CA VAL A 82 -8.07 -6.58 8.19
C VAL A 82 -7.09 -5.77 7.34
N VAL A 83 -6.47 -4.73 7.92
CA VAL A 83 -5.43 -3.94 7.22
C VAL A 83 -4.24 -4.83 6.86
N ALA A 84 -3.76 -5.68 7.77
CA ALA A 84 -2.67 -6.61 7.53
C ALA A 84 -2.98 -7.56 6.38
N ALA A 85 -4.18 -8.17 6.39
CA ALA A 85 -4.63 -9.07 5.33
C ALA A 85 -4.70 -8.35 3.98
N PHE A 86 -5.29 -7.16 3.92
CA PHE A 86 -5.41 -6.42 2.67
C PHE A 86 -4.06 -5.96 2.12
N LEU A 87 -3.15 -5.49 2.98
CA LEU A 87 -1.79 -5.13 2.56
C LEU A 87 -1.01 -6.34 2.03
N TYR A 88 -1.15 -7.50 2.67
CA TYR A 88 -0.45 -8.71 2.23
C TYR A 88 -1.05 -9.33 0.96
N LEU A 89 -2.38 -9.32 0.83
CA LEU A 89 -3.06 -9.94 -0.32
C LEU A 89 -3.01 -9.05 -1.56
N TYR A 90 -2.93 -7.73 -1.41
CA TYR A 90 -2.70 -6.84 -2.53
C TYR A 90 -1.28 -7.03 -3.08
N LYS A 91 -1.17 -7.34 -4.38
CA LYS A 91 0.10 -7.51 -5.09
C LYS A 91 0.44 -6.23 -5.90
N GLY A 92 1.62 -5.69 -5.65
CA GLY A 92 2.12 -4.54 -6.40
C GLY A 92 2.37 -4.87 -7.89
N PHE A 93 2.54 -3.83 -8.71
CA PHE A 93 2.95 -3.98 -10.11
C PHE A 93 4.43 -4.34 -10.24
N THR A 94 5.24 -3.99 -9.23
CA THR A 94 6.68 -4.32 -9.20
C THR A 94 7.01 -5.25 -8.03
N PRO A 95 8.05 -6.10 -8.15
CA PRO A 95 8.46 -6.98 -7.07
C PRO A 95 8.75 -6.23 -5.76
N PHE A 96 9.43 -5.08 -5.85
CA PHE A 96 9.75 -4.26 -4.69
C PHE A 96 8.51 -3.67 -4.00
N GLU A 97 7.50 -3.25 -4.76
CA GLU A 97 6.20 -2.84 -4.19
C GLU A 97 5.56 -4.00 -3.45
N ASN A 98 5.52 -5.19 -4.07
CA ASN A 98 4.97 -6.39 -3.47
C ASN A 98 5.69 -6.80 -2.17
N TYR A 99 7.03 -6.81 -2.15
CA TYR A 99 7.79 -7.13 -0.95
C TYR A 99 7.51 -6.12 0.18
N ALA A 100 7.53 -4.82 -0.13
CA ALA A 100 7.27 -3.78 0.86
C ALA A 100 5.85 -3.88 1.45
N LEU A 101 4.84 -4.18 0.62
CA LEU A 101 3.46 -4.37 1.08
C LEU A 101 3.28 -5.65 1.89
N ASN A 102 3.94 -6.76 1.52
CA ASN A 102 3.91 -7.98 2.31
C ASN A 102 4.56 -7.76 3.69
N VAL A 103 5.72 -7.09 3.74
CA VAL A 103 6.38 -6.74 5.01
C VAL A 103 5.49 -5.81 5.84
N ALA A 104 4.89 -4.78 5.23
CA ALA A 104 3.93 -3.91 5.90
C ALA A 104 2.75 -4.72 6.49
N GLY A 105 2.19 -5.66 5.75
CA GLY A 105 1.14 -6.55 6.24
C GLY A 105 1.57 -7.37 7.47
N VAL A 106 2.77 -7.96 7.43
CA VAL A 106 3.34 -8.70 8.57
C VAL A 106 3.58 -7.79 9.77
N CYS A 107 4.09 -6.57 9.56
CA CYS A 107 4.27 -5.59 10.63
C CYS A 107 2.92 -5.17 11.24
N ALA A 108 1.89 -4.90 10.42
CA ALA A 108 0.54 -4.57 10.89
C ALA A 108 -0.08 -5.70 11.72
N PHE A 109 0.06 -6.95 11.27
CA PHE A 109 -0.33 -8.12 12.06
C PHE A 109 0.42 -8.17 13.39
N GLY A 110 1.73 -7.93 13.36
CA GLY A 110 2.56 -7.84 14.56
C GLY A 110 2.09 -6.77 15.54
N VAL A 111 1.77 -5.56 15.08
CA VAL A 111 1.19 -4.49 15.91
C VAL A 111 -0.13 -4.91 16.55
N ALA A 112 -0.95 -5.71 15.84
CA ALA A 112 -2.23 -6.20 16.35
C ALA A 112 -2.06 -7.20 17.50
N VAL A 113 -1.09 -8.13 17.39
CA VAL A 113 -0.94 -9.23 18.35
C VAL A 113 0.05 -8.94 19.47
N VAL A 114 1.02 -8.05 19.26
CA VAL A 114 1.98 -7.63 20.28
C VAL A 114 1.36 -6.46 21.06
N PRO A 115 1.03 -6.63 22.35
CA PRO A 115 0.46 -5.55 23.14
C PRO A 115 1.42 -4.38 23.25
N MET A 116 0.89 -3.14 23.25
CA MET A 116 1.72 -2.00 23.62
C MET A 116 2.12 -2.08 25.09
N CYS A 117 3.27 -1.54 25.45
CA CYS A 117 3.69 -1.48 26.85
C CYS A 117 2.80 -0.50 27.64
N GLN A 118 2.46 -0.87 28.88
CA GLN A 118 1.59 -0.07 29.75
C GLN A 118 2.38 0.68 30.85
N ASN A 119 3.39 0.04 31.46
CA ASN A 119 4.11 0.56 32.62
C ASN A 119 5.62 0.40 32.41
N GLN A 120 6.41 1.42 32.81
CA GLN A 120 7.88 1.39 32.79
C GLN A 120 8.44 0.93 31.43
N CYS A 121 8.00 1.59 30.37
CA CYS A 121 8.30 1.15 29.02
C CYS A 121 9.74 1.47 28.61
N PRO A 122 10.46 0.51 28.00
CA PRO A 122 11.73 0.81 27.38
C PRO A 122 11.52 1.79 26.22
N THR A 123 12.55 2.58 25.89
CA THR A 123 12.52 3.54 24.77
C THR A 123 12.10 2.88 23.46
N PHE A 124 12.53 1.64 23.23
CA PHE A 124 12.13 0.84 22.08
C PHE A 124 11.35 -0.39 22.55
N THR A 125 10.09 -0.48 22.13
CA THR A 125 9.23 -1.64 22.38
C THR A 125 9.03 -2.41 21.09
N THR A 126 8.79 -3.72 21.17
CA THR A 126 8.47 -4.54 19.99
C THR A 126 7.27 -3.98 19.22
N HIS A 127 6.21 -3.57 19.93
CA HIS A 127 5.03 -2.92 19.34
C HIS A 127 5.40 -1.65 18.58
N GLY A 128 6.16 -0.74 19.21
CA GLY A 128 6.60 0.51 18.60
C GLY A 128 7.51 0.30 17.39
N THR A 129 8.45 -0.65 17.46
CA THR A 129 9.33 -1.00 16.34
C THR A 129 8.53 -1.53 15.15
N LEU A 130 7.55 -2.41 15.39
CA LEU A 130 6.67 -2.93 14.34
C LEU A 130 5.82 -1.82 13.71
N ALA A 131 5.32 -0.88 14.51
CA ALA A 131 4.57 0.27 14.02
C ALA A 131 5.46 1.19 13.14
N ILE A 132 6.68 1.49 13.58
CA ILE A 132 7.63 2.29 12.80
C ILE A 132 7.95 1.58 11.47
N LEU A 133 8.26 0.28 11.50
CA LEU A 133 8.56 -0.49 10.29
C LEU A 133 7.37 -0.53 9.32
N LEU A 134 6.14 -0.71 9.84
CA LEU A 134 4.92 -0.60 9.05
C LEU A 134 4.86 0.73 8.31
N PHE A 135 5.01 1.86 9.03
CA PHE A 135 4.97 3.21 8.45
C PHE A 135 6.09 3.47 7.44
N LEU A 136 7.31 2.97 7.70
CA LEU A 136 8.42 3.09 6.75
C LEU A 136 8.16 2.30 5.46
N CYS A 137 7.58 1.10 5.54
CA CYS A 137 7.25 0.30 4.37
C CYS A 137 6.20 1.00 3.48
N ILE A 138 5.10 1.49 4.08
CA ILE A 138 4.04 2.19 3.33
C ILE A 138 4.50 3.55 2.82
N ALA A 139 5.38 4.24 3.56
CA ALA A 139 6.01 5.47 3.09
C ALA A 139 6.92 5.22 1.89
N TYR A 140 7.73 4.15 1.93
CA TYR A 140 8.55 3.73 0.79
C TYR A 140 7.68 3.42 -0.44
N VAL A 141 6.59 2.67 -0.25
CA VAL A 141 5.64 2.38 -1.33
C VAL A 141 5.07 3.68 -1.91
N SER A 142 4.66 4.63 -1.06
CA SER A 142 4.16 5.93 -1.50
C SER A 142 5.22 6.74 -2.27
N VAL A 143 6.41 6.91 -1.72
CA VAL A 143 7.44 7.82 -2.29
C VAL A 143 8.10 7.23 -3.54
N ALA A 144 8.41 5.93 -3.53
CA ALA A 144 9.32 5.30 -4.50
C ALA A 144 8.64 4.32 -5.45
N ARG A 145 7.56 3.65 -5.04
CA ARG A 145 6.88 2.64 -5.88
C ARG A 145 5.64 3.20 -6.57
N ALA A 146 4.96 4.16 -5.94
CA ALA A 146 3.80 4.80 -6.56
C ALA A 146 4.15 5.52 -7.87
N THR A 147 5.42 5.93 -8.04
CA THR A 147 5.92 6.57 -9.25
C THR A 147 6.05 5.62 -10.45
N ASP A 148 6.09 4.30 -10.22
CA ASP A 148 6.34 3.32 -11.28
C ASP A 148 5.21 3.33 -12.34
N THR A 149 3.97 3.57 -11.92
CA THR A 149 2.79 3.64 -12.83
C THR A 149 2.57 5.02 -13.42
N LEU A 150 3.29 6.05 -12.95
CA LEU A 150 3.13 7.42 -13.45
C LEU A 150 3.57 7.58 -14.90
N VAL A 151 4.35 6.65 -15.44
CA VAL A 151 4.66 6.59 -16.88
C VAL A 151 3.40 6.47 -17.75
N LEU A 152 2.29 5.97 -17.19
CA LEU A 152 1.02 5.80 -17.90
C LEU A 152 0.18 7.09 -17.92
N VAL A 153 0.60 8.12 -17.19
CA VAL A 153 -0.09 9.42 -17.18
C VAL A 153 0.49 10.27 -18.30
N ALA A 154 -0.28 10.48 -19.36
CA ALA A 154 0.18 11.23 -20.54
C ALA A 154 0.40 12.73 -20.29
N ASP A 155 -0.39 13.34 -19.40
CA ASP A 155 -0.27 14.75 -19.03
C ASP A 155 0.87 14.94 -18.00
N GLU A 156 1.95 15.58 -18.43
CA GLU A 156 3.15 15.84 -17.62
C GLU A 156 2.84 16.67 -16.36
N THR A 157 1.92 17.64 -16.46
CA THR A 157 1.56 18.50 -15.32
C THR A 157 0.82 17.69 -14.26
N LEU A 158 -0.10 16.84 -14.68
CA LEU A 158 -0.83 15.93 -13.80
C LEU A 158 0.11 14.88 -13.20
N GLN A 159 1.03 14.33 -14.01
CA GLN A 159 2.05 13.38 -13.57
C GLN A 159 2.92 13.98 -12.47
N ALA A 160 3.39 15.22 -12.65
CA ALA A 160 4.15 15.95 -11.64
C ALA A 160 3.34 16.19 -10.35
N ARG A 161 2.04 16.51 -10.48
CA ARG A 161 1.13 16.68 -9.34
C ARG A 161 0.96 15.38 -8.54
N TYR A 162 0.75 14.24 -9.20
CA TYR A 162 0.68 12.95 -8.50
C TYR A 162 2.00 12.64 -7.78
N ARG A 163 3.14 12.79 -8.45
CA ARG A 163 4.46 12.57 -7.86
C ARG A 163 4.69 13.43 -6.61
N ARG A 164 4.35 14.72 -6.68
CA ARG A 164 4.45 15.63 -5.52
C ARG A 164 3.53 15.18 -4.39
N THR A 165 2.29 14.82 -4.71
CA THR A 165 1.30 14.38 -3.71
C THR A 165 1.76 13.10 -3.02
N TYR A 166 2.25 12.11 -3.75
CA TYR A 166 2.80 10.88 -3.18
C TYR A 166 4.01 11.10 -2.27
N ARG A 167 4.88 12.06 -2.61
CA ARG A 167 6.00 12.46 -1.75
C ARG A 167 5.53 13.13 -0.47
N ILE A 168 4.53 14.01 -0.54
CA ILE A 168 3.95 14.66 0.64
C ILE A 168 3.31 13.61 1.55
N LEU A 169 2.47 12.73 1.00
CA LEU A 169 1.79 11.69 1.78
C LEU A 169 2.79 10.73 2.44
N GLY A 170 3.79 10.27 1.70
CA GLY A 170 4.86 9.44 2.27
C GLY A 170 5.71 10.18 3.30
N GLY A 171 5.99 11.47 3.09
CA GLY A 171 6.67 12.32 4.07
C GLY A 171 5.87 12.45 5.37
N VAL A 172 4.55 12.62 5.31
CA VAL A 172 3.68 12.64 6.49
C VAL A 172 3.68 11.28 7.21
N MET A 173 3.67 10.16 6.48
CA MET A 173 3.76 8.82 7.06
C MET A 173 5.09 8.57 7.80
N VAL A 174 6.18 9.25 7.44
CA VAL A 174 7.45 9.20 8.18
C VAL A 174 7.45 10.18 9.35
N ALA A 175 7.04 11.43 9.09
CA ALA A 175 7.07 12.51 10.07
C ALA A 175 6.17 12.21 11.27
N SER A 176 4.98 11.64 11.04
CA SER A 176 4.02 11.30 12.10
C SER A 176 4.62 10.43 13.22
N PRO A 177 5.01 9.16 12.98
CA PRO A 177 5.58 8.32 14.02
C PRO A 177 6.89 8.88 14.59
N LEU A 178 7.69 9.60 13.80
CA LEU A 178 8.90 10.27 14.30
C LEU A 178 8.55 11.38 15.31
N THR A 179 7.58 12.23 15.00
CA THR A 179 7.12 13.28 15.92
C THR A 179 6.50 12.67 17.18
N ALA A 180 5.69 11.61 17.05
CA ALA A 180 5.14 10.88 18.20
C ALA A 180 6.26 10.32 19.11
N PHE A 181 7.29 9.72 18.51
CA PHE A 181 8.44 9.18 19.23
C PHE A 181 9.23 10.28 19.94
N VAL A 182 9.62 11.35 19.25
CA VAL A 182 10.40 12.46 19.82
C VAL A 182 9.63 13.18 20.93
N THR A 183 8.34 13.46 20.71
CA THR A 183 7.51 14.13 21.73
C THR A 183 7.40 13.29 22.99
N THR A 184 7.18 11.98 22.86
CA THR A 184 7.01 11.06 24.00
C THR A 184 8.32 10.81 24.73
N THR A 185 9.44 10.66 24.03
CA THR A 185 10.73 10.24 24.64
C THR A 185 11.62 11.40 25.06
N VAL A 186 11.67 12.48 24.29
CA VAL A 186 12.61 13.59 24.50
C VAL A 186 11.95 14.79 25.18
N LEU A 187 10.75 15.16 24.75
CA LEU A 187 10.13 16.42 25.18
C LEU A 187 9.32 16.30 26.47
N THR A 188 8.49 15.26 26.58
CA THR A 188 7.49 15.16 27.65
C THR A 188 7.73 14.01 28.63
N GLY A 189 8.54 13.01 28.24
CA GLY A 189 8.76 11.79 29.03
C GLY A 189 7.50 10.95 29.26
N SER A 190 6.38 11.27 28.61
CA SER A 190 5.09 10.61 28.77
C SER A 190 4.23 10.73 27.50
N THR A 191 3.31 9.81 27.28
CA THR A 191 2.42 9.89 26.10
C THR A 191 1.28 10.85 26.41
N THR A 192 1.21 11.98 25.70
CA THR A 192 0.14 12.97 25.85
C THR A 192 -0.96 12.76 24.82
N ARG A 193 -2.18 13.26 25.08
CA ARG A 193 -3.35 13.15 24.16
C ARG A 193 -3.12 13.72 22.76
N TYR A 194 -2.12 14.58 22.58
CA TYR A 194 -1.76 15.09 21.25
C TYR A 194 -1.12 14.02 20.34
N VAL A 195 -0.53 12.96 20.91
CA VAL A 195 0.06 11.86 20.13
C VAL A 195 -0.99 11.13 19.30
N PHE A 196 -2.21 10.96 19.83
CA PHE A 196 -3.35 10.42 19.07
C PHE A 196 -3.59 11.17 17.75
N PHE A 197 -3.55 12.51 17.77
CA PHE A 197 -3.76 13.32 16.57
C PHE A 197 -2.59 13.25 15.59
N ILE A 198 -1.36 13.14 16.10
CA ILE A 198 -0.17 12.92 15.28
C ILE A 198 -0.31 11.59 14.53
N GLU A 199 -0.59 10.50 15.25
CA GLU A 199 -0.81 9.18 14.66
C GLU A 199 -1.96 9.16 13.66
N THR A 200 -3.06 9.84 13.99
CA THR A 200 -4.22 10.03 13.10
C THR A 200 -3.80 10.68 11.78
N ALA A 201 -2.94 11.70 11.80
CA ALA A 201 -2.45 12.35 10.60
C ALA A 201 -1.65 11.38 9.70
N GLY A 202 -0.83 10.51 10.30
CA GLY A 202 -0.13 9.44 9.58
C GLY A 202 -1.10 8.44 8.93
N ILE A 203 -2.11 7.97 9.67
CA ILE A 203 -3.13 7.04 9.15
C ILE A 203 -3.98 7.69 8.05
N TYR A 204 -4.30 8.97 8.16
CA TYR A 204 -5.06 9.68 7.13
C TYR A 204 -4.22 9.97 5.88
N ALA A 205 -2.92 10.19 6.02
CA ALA A 205 -2.03 10.22 4.86
C ALA A 205 -2.01 8.86 4.14
N PHE A 206 -1.98 7.76 4.90
CA PHE A 206 -2.09 6.40 4.36
C PHE A 206 -3.43 6.14 3.67
N ALA A 207 -4.54 6.58 4.26
CA ALA A 207 -5.85 6.47 3.63
C ALA A 207 -5.94 7.28 2.32
N ALA A 208 -5.45 8.52 2.33
CA ALA A 208 -5.41 9.40 1.17
C ALA A 208 -4.55 8.81 0.05
N TYR A 209 -3.42 8.16 0.39
CA TYR A 209 -2.57 7.46 -0.57
C TYR A 209 -3.35 6.38 -1.32
N TRP A 210 -4.03 5.48 -0.62
CA TRP A 210 -4.79 4.39 -1.25
C TRP A 210 -5.96 4.90 -2.09
N GLY A 211 -6.66 5.94 -1.63
CA GLY A 211 -7.71 6.59 -2.40
C GLY A 211 -7.18 7.23 -3.68
N LEU A 212 -6.05 7.95 -3.60
CA LEU A 212 -5.42 8.60 -4.75
C LEU A 212 -4.87 7.58 -5.75
N LYS A 213 -4.18 6.55 -5.26
CA LYS A 213 -3.62 5.47 -6.08
C LYS A 213 -4.71 4.72 -6.84
N SER A 214 -5.84 4.46 -6.19
CA SER A 214 -7.00 3.83 -6.85
C SER A 214 -7.56 4.67 -7.98
N ARG A 215 -7.64 6.00 -7.79
CA ARG A 215 -8.08 6.94 -8.83
C ARG A 215 -7.09 7.04 -9.98
N GLU A 216 -5.79 7.08 -9.70
CA GLU A 216 -4.73 7.10 -10.71
C GLU A 216 -4.84 5.87 -11.61
N LEU A 217 -4.85 4.66 -11.03
CA LEU A 217 -4.84 3.42 -11.84
C LEU A 217 -6.13 3.23 -12.63
N LYS A 218 -7.27 3.65 -12.08
CA LYS A 218 -8.54 3.67 -12.82
C LYS A 218 -8.47 4.60 -14.03
N ARG A 219 -7.82 5.76 -13.90
CA ARG A 219 -7.69 6.73 -15.00
C ARG A 219 -6.76 6.24 -16.10
N THR A 220 -5.70 5.53 -15.76
CA THR A 220 -4.69 5.05 -16.73
C THR A 220 -4.97 3.65 -17.25
N ASN A 221 -6.04 2.97 -16.78
CA ASN A 221 -6.32 1.57 -17.08
C ASN A 221 -5.10 0.65 -16.86
N ALA A 222 -4.28 0.96 -15.85
CA ALA A 222 -3.01 0.27 -15.62
C ALA A 222 -3.17 -1.25 -15.50
N GLU A 223 -4.24 -1.70 -14.86
CA GLU A 223 -4.54 -3.12 -14.66
C GLU A 223 -4.84 -3.84 -15.98
N LEU A 224 -5.56 -3.17 -16.89
CA LEU A 224 -5.85 -3.69 -18.23
C LEU A 224 -4.56 -3.82 -19.06
N HIS A 225 -3.67 -2.84 -18.95
CA HIS A 225 -2.36 -2.90 -19.61
C HIS A 225 -1.51 -4.06 -19.10
N ALA A 226 -1.57 -4.37 -17.81
CA ALA A 226 -0.82 -5.47 -17.20
C ALA A 226 -1.33 -6.84 -17.68
N VAL A 227 -2.64 -7.04 -17.71
CA VAL A 227 -3.24 -8.31 -18.16
C VAL A 227 -3.04 -8.54 -19.65
N ARG A 228 -3.07 -7.48 -20.46
CA ARG A 228 -2.78 -7.59 -21.90
C ARG A 228 -1.29 -7.83 -22.20
N GLY A 229 -0.42 -7.90 -21.18
CA GLY A 229 1.02 -8.06 -21.34
C GLY A 229 1.70 -6.85 -21.96
N THR A 230 1.04 -5.68 -21.96
CA THR A 230 1.56 -4.44 -22.53
C THR A 230 2.37 -3.60 -21.54
N LEU A 231 2.48 -4.05 -20.29
CA LEU A 231 3.30 -3.43 -19.24
C LEU A 231 4.49 -4.32 -18.92
N HIS A 232 5.69 -3.77 -19.04
CA HIS A 232 6.94 -4.45 -18.70
C HIS A 232 7.60 -3.81 -17.49
N VAL A 233 8.06 -4.66 -16.57
CA VAL A 233 8.90 -4.26 -15.45
C VAL A 233 10.33 -4.05 -15.96
N THR A 234 10.94 -2.93 -15.57
CA THR A 234 12.31 -2.54 -15.91
C THR A 234 13.04 -2.09 -14.64
N ASP A 235 14.37 -1.93 -14.72
CA ASP A 235 15.17 -1.41 -13.61
C ASP A 235 14.75 0.00 -13.15
N ARG A 236 14.06 0.75 -14.02
CA ARG A 236 13.57 2.11 -13.75
C ARG A 236 12.07 2.19 -13.45
N GLY A 237 11.40 1.07 -13.22
CA GLY A 237 9.94 1.01 -12.98
C GLY A 237 9.19 0.33 -14.12
N LEU A 238 7.99 0.79 -14.46
CA LEU A 238 7.19 0.20 -15.54
C LEU A 238 7.40 0.90 -16.89
N ARG A 239 7.14 0.19 -17.99
CA ARG A 239 7.09 0.74 -19.36
C ARG A 239 5.99 0.08 -20.19
N LEU A 240 5.46 0.81 -21.17
CA LEU A 240 4.53 0.25 -22.16
C LEU A 240 5.30 -0.47 -23.27
N ALA A 241 4.78 -1.62 -23.69
CA ALA A 241 5.27 -2.35 -24.86
C ALA A 241 5.19 -1.43 -26.10
N GLY A 242 6.32 -1.26 -26.80
CA GLY A 242 6.40 -0.41 -27.99
C GLY A 242 6.62 1.09 -27.73
N SER A 243 6.74 1.54 -26.47
CA SER A 243 7.21 2.91 -26.19
C SER A 243 8.71 2.99 -26.51
N ALA A 244 9.06 3.43 -27.71
CA ALA A 244 10.42 3.58 -28.15
C ALA A 244 11.21 4.49 -27.20
N ASN A 245 12.30 3.97 -26.63
CA ASN A 245 13.53 4.75 -26.65
C ASN A 245 14.41 4.08 -27.69
N ALA A 246 14.66 4.80 -28.77
CA ALA A 246 15.79 4.59 -29.65
C ALA A 246 17.09 4.71 -28.82
N THR A 247 17.48 3.64 -28.16
CA THR A 247 18.90 3.34 -27.96
C THR A 247 19.15 2.14 -28.83
N ALA A 248 19.75 2.44 -29.98
CA ALA A 248 20.20 1.46 -30.95
C ALA A 248 20.89 0.29 -30.23
N ASP A 249 20.23 -0.86 -30.24
CA ASP A 249 20.93 -2.12 -30.18
C ASP A 249 21.50 -2.33 -31.60
N PRO A 250 22.82 -2.35 -31.80
CA PRO A 250 23.36 -2.68 -33.11
C PRO A 250 23.08 -4.16 -33.33
N GLY A 251 21.96 -4.44 -33.99
CA GLY A 251 21.63 -5.76 -34.51
C GLY A 251 22.79 -6.31 -35.36
N PRO A 252 22.89 -7.65 -35.43
CA PRO A 252 24.10 -8.34 -35.83
C PRO A 252 24.49 -8.01 -37.27
N SER A 253 25.79 -7.85 -37.49
CA SER A 253 26.38 -7.64 -38.81
C SER A 253 25.87 -8.69 -39.80
N SER A 254 25.08 -8.22 -40.76
CA SER A 254 24.70 -8.98 -41.93
C SER A 254 25.96 -9.32 -42.74
N GLY A 255 26.44 -10.55 -42.61
CA GLY A 255 27.46 -11.12 -43.50
C GLY A 255 26.93 -11.13 -44.93
N ARG A 256 27.55 -10.32 -45.80
CA ARG A 256 27.29 -10.33 -47.25
C ARG A 256 27.70 -11.68 -47.86
N PRO A 257 26.94 -12.21 -48.82
CA PRO A 257 27.36 -13.35 -49.63
C PRO A 257 28.19 -12.89 -50.84
N GLY A 258 29.24 -13.66 -51.16
CA GLY A 258 29.77 -13.75 -52.53
C GLY A 258 31.28 -13.54 -52.69
N ARG A 259 32.01 -14.60 -53.06
CA ARG A 259 32.50 -14.81 -54.44
C ARG A 259 33.15 -16.19 -54.60
N PRO A 260 32.93 -16.92 -55.69
CA PRO A 260 33.68 -18.13 -56.01
C PRO A 260 34.99 -17.76 -56.74
N SER A 261 36.11 -18.35 -56.33
CA SER A 261 37.36 -18.33 -57.08
C SER A 261 37.76 -19.76 -57.43
N GLY A 262 37.53 -20.16 -58.67
CA GLY A 262 38.25 -21.25 -59.30
C GLY A 262 39.12 -20.67 -60.41
N THR A 263 40.43 -21.00 -60.39
CA THR A 263 41.23 -21.40 -61.56
C THR A 263 42.71 -21.64 -61.17
N THR A 264 43.12 -22.91 -61.27
CA THR A 264 44.32 -23.50 -61.93
C THR A 264 45.76 -22.97 -61.75
N ARG A 265 46.67 -23.99 -61.74
CA ARG A 265 48.14 -24.06 -61.96
C ARG A 265 48.97 -24.05 -60.66
N ALA A 266 49.96 -24.93 -60.45
CA ALA A 266 50.58 -26.00 -61.25
C ALA A 266 50.87 -27.23 -60.36
#